data_AF-A0A6N8JQ01-F1
#
_entry.id   AF-A0A6N8JQ01-F1
#
_cell.length_a   1.000
_cell.length_b   1.000
_cell.length_c   1.000
_cell.angle_alpha   90.00
_cell.angle_beta   90.00
_cell.angle_gamma   90.00
#
_symmetry.space_group_name_H-M   'P 1'
#
loop_
_entity.id
_entity.type
_entity.pdbx_description
1 polymer ?
#
loop_
_entity_poly.entity_id
_entity_poly.type
_entity_poly.pdbx_seq_one_letter_code
_entity_poly.pdbx_strand_id
1 'polypeptide(L)'
;MSNLSIKANEAASRYLDHRGYTVLETGWTCPAGTADIVAKDGDVIVFADVSSRDSAERGFPSESCGKKARTKRENIAIAWLAEHEDAVNEAVRFDNIALVVIGKDRAMIRHHINAFGADAASLTPEVPSIPTGADLQALPEAA
;
A
#
# COMPACT_ATOMS: atom_id res chain seq x y z
N MET A 1 -3.10 -13.33 18.04
CA MET A 1 -2.23 -12.13 17.86
C MET A 1 -1.47 -11.88 19.16
N SER A 2 -0.24 -11.36 19.10
CA SER A 2 0.52 -10.98 20.30
C SER A 2 -0.01 -9.65 20.89
N ASN A 3 0.20 -9.41 22.18
CA ASN A 3 -0.16 -8.13 22.82
C ASN A 3 0.47 -6.92 22.10
N LEU A 4 1.69 -7.11 21.58
CA LEU A 4 2.41 -6.10 20.80
C LEU A 4 1.70 -5.74 19.49
N SER A 5 1.17 -6.74 18.76
CA SER A 5 0.47 -6.52 17.49
C SER A 5 -0.82 -5.70 17.69
N ILE A 6 -1.58 -5.97 18.76
CA ILE A 6 -2.78 -5.20 19.09
C ILE A 6 -2.42 -3.74 19.37
N LYS A 7 -1.44 -3.51 20.25
CA LYS A 7 -0.96 -2.14 20.56
C LYS A 7 -0.39 -1.42 19.35
N ALA A 8 0.27 -2.15 18.45
CA ALA A 8 0.80 -1.60 17.22
C ALA A 8 -0.32 -1.14 16.28
N ASN A 9 -1.39 -1.93 16.13
CA ASN A 9 -2.55 -1.54 15.34
C ASN A 9 -3.24 -0.32 15.95
N GLU A 10 -3.45 -0.30 17.27
CA GLU A 10 -4.02 0.88 17.96
C GLU A 10 -3.18 2.15 17.76
N ALA A 11 -1.85 2.03 17.88
CA ALA A 11 -0.93 3.16 17.68
C ALA A 11 -0.91 3.63 16.21
N ALA A 12 -0.95 2.70 15.26
CA ALA A 12 -1.02 3.00 13.83
C ALA A 12 -2.35 3.68 13.47
N SER A 13 -3.48 3.21 13.98
CA SER A 13 -4.80 3.84 13.78
C SER A 13 -4.81 5.27 14.31
N ARG A 14 -4.29 5.51 15.53
CA ARG A 14 -4.17 6.86 16.09
C ARG A 14 -3.26 7.78 15.29
N TYR A 15 -2.16 7.23 14.77
CA TYR A 15 -1.25 7.96 13.89
C TYR A 15 -1.93 8.38 12.58
N LEU A 16 -2.69 7.47 11.96
CA LEU A 16 -3.45 7.75 10.74
C LEU A 16 -4.52 8.82 10.97
N ASP A 17 -5.27 8.70 12.06
CA ASP A 17 -6.28 9.69 12.48
C ASP A 17 -5.66 11.10 12.65
N HIS A 18 -4.53 11.21 13.35
CA HIS A 18 -3.78 12.47 13.48
C HIS A 18 -3.26 13.02 12.15
N ARG A 19 -3.07 12.17 11.14
CA ARG A 19 -2.65 12.55 9.79
C ARG A 19 -3.82 12.96 8.90
N GLY A 20 -5.05 12.87 9.37
CA GLY A 20 -6.26 13.24 8.62
C GLY A 20 -6.93 12.08 7.89
N TYR A 21 -6.51 10.84 8.15
CA TYR A 21 -7.17 9.65 7.61
C TYR A 21 -8.38 9.30 8.47
N THR A 22 -9.46 8.83 7.83
CA THR A 22 -10.60 8.24 8.55
C THR A 22 -10.40 6.74 8.64
N VAL A 23 -10.16 6.20 9.84
CA VAL A 23 -10.08 4.75 10.03
C VAL A 23 -11.49 4.16 9.88
N LEU A 24 -11.66 3.26 8.91
CA LEU A 24 -12.93 2.59 8.63
C LEU A 24 -13.02 1.28 9.43
N GLU A 25 -11.96 0.48 9.39
CA GLU A 25 -11.90 -0.83 10.04
C GLU A 25 -10.49 -1.17 10.51
N THR A 26 -10.42 -2.06 11.51
CA THR A 26 -9.15 -2.61 12.01
C THR A 26 -9.28 -4.11 12.27
N GLY A 27 -8.29 -4.90 11.84
CA GLY A 27 -8.27 -6.34 12.03
C GLY A 27 -9.35 -7.10 11.24
N TRP A 28 -9.83 -6.53 10.14
CA TRP A 28 -10.83 -7.17 9.28
C TRP A 28 -10.25 -8.43 8.63
N THR A 29 -11.00 -9.52 8.59
CA THR A 29 -10.50 -10.83 8.16
C THR A 29 -11.41 -11.45 7.11
N CYS A 30 -10.81 -12.05 6.10
CA CYS A 30 -11.45 -12.80 5.03
C CYS A 30 -10.64 -14.07 4.70
N PRO A 31 -11.12 -14.95 3.80
CA PRO A 31 -10.39 -16.16 3.42
C PRO A 31 -8.99 -15.91 2.83
N ALA A 32 -8.75 -14.73 2.24
CA ALA A 32 -7.45 -14.36 1.68
C ALA A 32 -6.43 -13.89 2.76
N GLY A 33 -6.90 -13.50 3.94
CA GLY A 33 -6.07 -13.04 5.06
C GLY A 33 -6.74 -11.96 5.90
N THR A 34 -5.93 -11.13 6.54
CA THR A 34 -6.38 -10.06 7.43
C THR A 34 -5.85 -8.73 6.91
N ALA A 35 -6.72 -7.72 6.86
CA ALA A 35 -6.34 -6.32 6.73
C ALA A 35 -6.13 -5.76 8.14
N ASP A 36 -4.91 -5.31 8.46
CA ASP A 36 -4.64 -4.75 9.79
C ASP A 36 -5.43 -3.46 10.02
N ILE A 37 -5.43 -2.56 9.03
CA ILE A 37 -6.20 -1.32 9.04
C ILE A 37 -6.73 -1.04 7.63
N VAL A 38 -8.02 -0.70 7.54
CA VAL A 38 -8.64 -0.07 6.36
C VAL A 38 -9.00 1.36 6.74
N ALA A 39 -8.52 2.33 5.97
CA ALA A 39 -8.74 3.75 6.22
C ALA A 39 -9.08 4.49 4.92
N LYS A 40 -9.60 5.71 5.04
CA LYS A 40 -9.89 6.61 3.93
C LYS A 40 -9.00 7.85 4.00
N ASP A 41 -8.38 8.19 2.88
CA ASP A 41 -7.49 9.35 2.68
C ASP A 41 -8.02 10.17 1.51
N GLY A 42 -8.89 11.16 1.79
CA GLY A 42 -9.68 11.81 0.75
C GLY A 42 -10.58 10.80 0.02
N ASP A 43 -10.41 10.66 -1.29
CA ASP A 43 -11.16 9.75 -2.17
C ASP A 43 -10.38 8.44 -2.45
N VAL A 44 -9.55 8.03 -1.48
CA VAL A 44 -8.71 6.83 -1.58
C VAL A 44 -8.96 5.91 -0.40
N ILE A 45 -9.30 4.65 -0.67
CA ILE A 45 -9.31 3.57 0.32
C ILE A 45 -7.89 3.03 0.47
N VAL A 46 -7.40 3.06 1.70
CA VAL A 46 -6.05 2.69 2.08
C VAL A 46 -6.08 1.43 2.91
N PHE A 47 -5.44 0.38 2.40
CA PHE A 47 -5.17 -0.85 3.13
C PHE A 47 -3.75 -0.75 3.70
N ALA A 48 -3.64 -0.55 5.01
CA ALA A 48 -2.37 -0.38 5.69
C ALA A 48 -2.01 -1.65 6.48
N ASP A 49 -0.95 -2.33 6.07
CA ASP A 49 -0.38 -3.44 6.84
C ASP A 49 0.53 -2.90 7.95
N VAL A 50 0.39 -3.46 9.15
CA VAL A 50 1.11 -3.01 10.33
C VAL A 50 2.13 -4.05 10.75
N SER A 51 3.38 -3.62 10.84
CA SER A 51 4.47 -4.44 11.37
C SER A 51 5.07 -3.76 12.59
N SER A 52 5.49 -4.56 13.57
CA SER A 52 6.07 -4.03 14.80
C SER A 52 7.25 -4.85 15.31
N ARG A 53 8.13 -4.19 16.05
CA ARG A 53 9.26 -4.80 16.76
C ARG A 53 9.42 -4.14 18.13
N ASP A 54 9.80 -4.94 19.12
CA ASP A 54 10.00 -4.56 20.52
C ASP A 54 11.42 -4.08 20.86
N SER A 55 12.34 -4.09 19.89
CA SER A 55 13.72 -3.63 20.04
C SER A 55 14.19 -2.84 18.81
N ALA A 56 14.89 -1.74 19.07
CA ALA A 56 15.49 -0.88 18.07
C ALA A 56 16.83 -1.40 17.51
N GLU A 57 17.43 -2.45 18.10
CA GLU A 57 18.74 -2.97 17.69
C GLU A 57 18.79 -3.44 16.24
N ARG A 58 17.64 -3.84 15.68
CA ARG A 58 17.50 -4.28 14.28
C ARG A 58 16.79 -3.25 13.40
N GLY A 59 16.57 -2.05 13.91
CA GLY A 59 15.79 -1.01 13.22
C GLY A 59 14.35 -1.43 12.92
N PHE A 60 13.75 -0.80 11.92
CA PHE A 60 12.38 -1.11 11.48
C PHE A 60 12.25 -2.54 10.91
N PRO A 61 11.09 -3.18 11.08
CA PRO A 61 10.75 -4.38 10.33
C PRO A 61 10.95 -4.19 8.82
N SER A 62 11.42 -5.23 8.14
CA SER A 62 11.49 -5.23 6.69
C SER A 62 10.09 -5.27 6.10
N GLU A 63 9.86 -4.47 5.07
CA GLU A 63 8.60 -4.44 4.36
C GLU A 63 8.45 -5.62 3.41
N SER A 64 7.28 -6.24 3.40
CA SER A 64 6.98 -7.34 2.49
C SER A 64 6.47 -6.81 1.15
N CYS A 65 7.38 -6.36 0.29
CA CYS A 65 7.04 -5.69 -0.99
C CYS A 65 7.08 -6.63 -2.23
N GLY A 66 6.97 -7.95 -2.06
CA GLY A 66 7.05 -8.90 -3.17
C GLY A 66 5.72 -9.13 -3.93
N LYS A 67 5.79 -9.70 -5.14
CA LYS A 67 4.61 -10.07 -5.95
C LYS A 67 3.56 -10.87 -5.17
N LYS A 68 4.01 -11.87 -4.38
CA LYS A 68 3.11 -12.68 -3.53
C LYS A 68 2.38 -11.85 -2.47
N ALA A 69 3.06 -10.87 -1.88
CA ALA A 69 2.49 -9.98 -0.88
C ALA A 69 1.46 -9.04 -1.51
N ARG A 70 1.77 -8.51 -2.70
CA ARG A 70 0.84 -7.71 -3.50
C ARG A 70 -0.44 -8.50 -3.82
N THR A 71 -0.32 -9.68 -4.44
CA THR A 71 -1.50 -10.50 -4.80
C THR A 71 -2.37 -10.84 -3.58
N LYS A 72 -1.75 -11.15 -2.43
CA LYS A 72 -2.50 -11.41 -1.19
C LYS A 72 -3.33 -10.19 -0.77
N ARG A 73 -2.73 -9.00 -0.76
CA ARG A 73 -3.40 -7.75 -0.36
C ARG A 73 -4.45 -7.30 -1.36
N GLU A 74 -4.20 -7.49 -2.66
CA GLU A 74 -5.21 -7.27 -3.70
C GLU A 74 -6.44 -8.16 -3.48
N ASN A 75 -6.26 -9.45 -3.16
CA ASN A 75 -7.38 -10.35 -2.85
C ASN A 75 -8.14 -9.93 -1.57
N ILE A 76 -7.43 -9.44 -0.55
CA ILE A 76 -8.06 -8.90 0.66
C ILE A 76 -8.89 -7.66 0.32
N ALA A 77 -8.33 -6.73 -0.47
CA ALA A 77 -9.04 -5.52 -0.88
C ALA A 77 -10.28 -5.82 -1.72
N ILE A 78 -10.19 -6.76 -2.67
CA ILE A 78 -11.34 -7.22 -3.46
C ILE A 78 -12.44 -7.76 -2.56
N ALA A 79 -12.09 -8.59 -1.58
CA ALA A 79 -13.07 -9.15 -0.64
C ALA A 79 -13.71 -8.06 0.22
N TRP A 80 -12.94 -7.07 0.68
CA TRP A 80 -13.47 -5.97 1.47
C TRP A 80 -14.42 -5.08 0.66
N LEU A 81 -14.04 -4.73 -0.58
CA LEU A 81 -14.88 -3.93 -1.48
C LEU A 81 -16.17 -4.65 -1.89
N ALA A 82 -16.17 -5.97 -1.97
CA ALA A 82 -17.37 -6.75 -2.25
C ALA A 82 -18.42 -6.65 -1.12
N GLU A 83 -18.01 -6.32 0.11
CA GLU A 83 -18.89 -6.08 1.25
C GLU A 83 -19.28 -4.59 1.41
N HIS A 84 -18.63 -3.68 0.66
CA HIS A 84 -18.74 -2.23 0.80
C HIS A 84 -19.01 -1.56 -0.56
N GLU A 85 -20.26 -1.65 -1.01
CA GLU A 85 -20.69 -1.14 -2.33
C GLU A 85 -20.46 0.36 -2.54
N ASP A 86 -20.42 1.16 -1.46
CA ASP A 86 -20.16 2.60 -1.50
C ASP A 86 -18.70 2.95 -1.83
N ALA A 87 -17.78 2.01 -1.59
CA ALA A 87 -16.35 2.21 -1.79
C ALA A 87 -15.81 1.69 -3.14
N VAL A 88 -16.64 1.03 -3.96
CA VAL A 88 -16.19 0.34 -5.19
C VAL A 88 -15.62 1.24 -6.28
N ASN A 89 -15.98 2.53 -6.27
CA ASN A 89 -15.50 3.52 -7.24
C ASN A 89 -14.29 4.32 -6.74
N GLU A 90 -13.88 4.11 -5.49
CA GLU A 90 -12.76 4.83 -4.87
C GLU A 90 -11.43 4.22 -5.32
N ALA A 91 -10.38 5.05 -5.39
CA ALA A 91 -9.05 4.53 -5.68
C ALA A 91 -8.55 3.69 -4.49
N VAL A 92 -7.82 2.60 -4.78
CA VAL A 92 -7.23 1.74 -3.73
C VAL A 92 -5.73 1.97 -3.64
N ARG A 93 -5.22 2.15 -2.43
CA ARG A 93 -3.80 2.27 -2.13
C ARG A 93 -3.39 1.28 -1.04
N PHE A 94 -2.18 0.76 -1.15
CA PHE A 94 -1.61 -0.14 -0.16
C PHE A 94 -0.43 0.54 0.53
N ASP A 95 -0.54 0.74 1.83
CA ASP A 95 0.48 1.39 2.65
C ASP A 95 1.13 0.35 3.59
N ASN A 96 2.34 0.63 4.02
CA ASN A 96 3.02 -0.10 5.10
C ASN A 96 3.26 0.82 6.28
N ILE A 97 2.88 0.39 7.48
CA ILE A 97 3.21 1.07 8.73
C ILE A 97 4.11 0.16 9.55
N ALA A 98 5.32 0.63 9.82
CA ALA A 98 6.30 -0.07 10.62
C ALA A 98 6.53 0.65 11.94
N LEU A 99 6.45 -0.06 13.05
CA LEU A 99 6.65 0.46 14.39
C LEU A 99 7.87 -0.19 15.06
N VAL A 100 8.64 0.62 15.77
CA VAL A 100 9.73 0.16 16.64
C VAL A 100 9.49 0.74 18.02
N VAL A 101 9.27 -0.13 19.01
CA VAL A 101 9.10 0.28 20.40
C VAL A 101 10.47 0.68 20.96
N ILE A 102 10.57 1.91 21.47
CA ILE A 102 11.80 2.49 22.04
C ILE A 102 11.66 2.78 23.54
N GLY A 103 10.54 2.39 24.14
CA GLY A 103 10.27 2.53 25.57
C GLY A 103 8.85 2.09 25.89
N LYS A 104 8.49 2.11 27.18
CA LYS A 104 7.19 1.63 27.68
C LYS A 104 5.99 2.21 26.91
N ASP A 105 6.04 3.50 26.62
CA ASP A 105 4.96 4.26 25.99
C ASP A 105 5.45 5.07 24.77
N ARG A 106 6.56 4.66 24.16
CA ARG A 106 7.16 5.36 23.01
C ARG A 106 7.50 4.37 21.89
N ALA A 107 7.08 4.71 20.68
CA ALA A 107 7.45 4.00 19.47
C ALA A 107 7.85 4.99 18.38
N MET A 108 8.80 4.60 17.54
CA MET A 108 9.05 5.27 16.27
C MET A 108 8.14 4.65 15.23
N ILE A 109 7.52 5.49 14.40
CA ILE A 109 6.64 5.07 13.31
C ILE A 109 7.27 5.45 11.98
N ARG A 110 7.25 4.53 11.03
CA ARG A 110 7.54 4.76 9.62
C ARG A 110 6.30 4.38 8.82
N HIS A 111 5.85 5.29 7.97
CA HIS A 111 4.71 5.08 7.10
C HIS A 111 5.19 5.21 5.65
N HIS A 112 5.19 4.09 4.94
CA HIS A 112 5.48 4.03 3.52
C HIS A 112 4.18 4.01 2.75
N ILE A 113 3.91 5.13 2.09
CA ILE A 113 2.73 5.34 1.26
C ILE A 113 2.95 4.64 -0.09
N ASN A 114 1.93 3.95 -0.59
CA ASN A 114 1.95 3.28 -1.89
C ASN A 114 3.10 2.26 -2.03
N ALA A 115 3.20 1.32 -1.09
CA ALA A 115 4.31 0.37 -0.96
C ALA A 115 4.49 -0.61 -2.15
N PHE A 116 3.52 -0.65 -3.08
CA PHE A 116 3.62 -1.41 -4.34
C PHE A 116 3.50 -0.55 -5.60
N GLY A 117 3.49 0.78 -5.45
CA GLY A 117 3.54 1.69 -6.58
C GLY A 117 4.80 1.44 -7.41
N ALA A 118 4.69 1.64 -8.72
CA ALA A 118 5.87 1.72 -9.57
C ALA A 118 6.79 2.86 -9.05
N ASP A 119 8.09 2.62 -9.05
CA ASP A 119 9.06 3.68 -8.82
C ASP A 119 8.83 4.75 -9.91
N ALA A 120 8.88 6.04 -9.57
CA ALA A 120 8.67 7.10 -10.56
C ALA A 120 9.65 6.98 -11.75
N ALA A 121 10.78 6.30 -11.54
CA ALA A 121 11.77 5.97 -12.54
C ALA A 121 11.34 4.89 -13.57
N SER A 122 10.32 4.07 -13.30
CA SER A 122 9.85 3.03 -14.23
C SER A 122 8.64 3.45 -15.06
N LEU A 123 8.14 4.68 -14.89
CA LEU A 123 7.07 5.28 -15.68
C LEU A 123 7.66 6.20 -16.77
N THR A 124 8.70 5.76 -17.47
CA THR A 124 8.97 6.34 -18.79
C THR A 124 7.89 5.81 -19.72
N PRO A 125 6.95 6.63 -20.23
CA PRO A 125 6.15 6.18 -21.36
C PRO A 125 7.13 5.80 -22.46
N GLU A 126 7.07 4.57 -22.97
CA GLU A 126 7.61 4.28 -24.29
C GLU A 126 6.81 5.14 -25.26
N VAL A 127 7.28 6.37 -25.49
CA VAL A 127 6.79 7.18 -26.58
C VAL A 127 7.27 6.45 -27.83
N PRO A 128 6.39 5.85 -28.65
CA PRO A 128 6.84 5.31 -29.92
C PRO A 128 7.53 6.46 -30.65
N SER A 129 8.80 6.26 -30.99
CA SER A 129 9.59 7.23 -31.75
C SER A 129 8.77 7.66 -32.97
N ILE A 130 8.41 8.95 -33.02
CA ILE A 130 7.77 9.53 -34.21
C ILE A 130 8.71 9.21 -35.37
N PRO A 131 8.26 8.47 -36.40
CA PRO A 131 9.12 8.14 -37.52
C PRO A 131 9.68 9.43 -38.09
N THR A 132 11.00 9.50 -38.13
CA THR A 132 11.71 10.61 -38.75
C THR A 132 11.59 10.48 -40.27
N GLY A 133 11.80 11.58 -41.02
CA GLY A 133 11.69 11.56 -42.48
C GLY A 133 12.56 10.51 -43.20
N ALA A 134 13.56 9.93 -42.52
CA ALA A 134 14.34 8.79 -43.01
C ALA A 134 13.53 7.49 -43.09
N ASP A 135 12.56 7.28 -42.20
CA ASP A 135 11.75 6.06 -42.12
C ASP A 135 10.66 6.00 -43.20
N LEU A 136 10.34 7.14 -43.83
CA LEU A 136 9.36 7.25 -44.92
C LEU A 136 9.96 6.91 -46.31
N GLN A 137 11.28 6.81 -46.45
CA GLN A 137 11.94 6.52 -47.72
C GLN A 137 11.97 5.01 -48.06
N ALA A 138 11.53 4.14 -47.16
CA ALA A 138 11.55 2.69 -47.33
C ALA A 138 10.18 2.09 -47.70
N LEU A 139 9.15 2.91 -47.93
CA LEU A 139 7.87 2.41 -48.42
C LEU A 139 7.99 2.14 -49.94
N PRO A 140 7.68 0.92 -50.41
CA PRO A 140 7.68 0.65 -51.85
C PRO A 140 6.64 1.56 -52.52
N GLU A 141 7.05 2.27 -53.56
CA GLU A 141 6.11 2.95 -54.44
C GLU A 141 5.12 1.91 -54.96
N ALA A 142 3.84 2.18 -54.75
CA ALA A 142 2.78 1.28 -55.16
C ALA A 142 2.81 1.13 -56.69
N ALA A 143 3.12 -0.07 -57.16
CA ALA A 143 2.94 -0.55 -58.52
C ALA A 143 2.60 -2.05 -58.49
#